data_AF-A0A7K2XCN5-F1
#
_entry.id   AF-A0A7K2XCN5-F1
#
_cell.length_a   1.000
_cell.length_b   1.000
_cell.length_c   1.000
_cell.angle_alpha   90.00
_cell.angle_beta   90.00
_cell.angle_gamma   90.00
#
_symmetry.space_group_name_H-M   'P 1'
#
loop_
_entity.id
_entity.type
_entity.pdbx_description
1 polymer ?
#
loop_
_entity_poly.entity_id
_entity_poly.type
_entity_poly.pdbx_seq_one_letter_code
_entity_poly.pdbx_strand_id
1 'polypeptide(L)'
;MPAAPAATAPAPVPHPLRTRSFRLLFTGRALSLLGDAAIPAALALAVLEATGSTAALALVLGCAMVPKLLLLPLGGVVGDRLDARTVALTTDLVRCATQLLVGVQLLGGSPGLA
;
A
#
# COMPACT_ATOMS: atom_id res chain seq x y z
N MET A 1 2.82 -21.98 53.31
CA MET A 1 3.22 -21.44 51.98
C MET A 1 2.26 -21.98 50.94
N PRO A 2 1.40 -21.16 50.31
CA PRO A 2 0.60 -21.62 49.19
C PRO A 2 1.50 -21.79 47.95
N ALA A 3 1.31 -22.89 47.23
CA ALA A 3 2.06 -23.21 46.01
C ALA A 3 1.72 -22.21 44.89
N ALA A 4 2.74 -21.70 44.20
CA ALA A 4 2.57 -20.81 43.06
C ALA A 4 1.84 -21.54 41.90
N PRO A 5 0.90 -20.88 41.20
CA PRO A 5 0.17 -21.50 40.09
C PRO A 5 1.13 -21.83 38.94
N ALA A 6 1.08 -23.07 38.48
CA ALA A 6 1.85 -23.53 37.33
C ALA A 6 1.45 -22.73 36.08
N ALA A 7 2.41 -22.05 35.46
CA ALA A 7 2.21 -21.30 34.24
C ALA A 7 1.77 -22.25 33.11
N THR A 8 0.50 -22.17 32.72
CA THR A 8 -0.03 -22.84 31.52
C THR A 8 0.71 -22.31 30.29
N ALA A 9 1.46 -23.19 29.61
CA ALA A 9 2.12 -22.86 28.35
C ALA A 9 1.08 -22.43 27.30
N PRO A 10 1.37 -21.39 26.49
CA PRO A 10 0.44 -20.91 25.48
C PRO A 10 0.19 -22.00 24.42
N ALA A 11 -1.08 -22.19 24.06
CA ALA A 11 -1.48 -23.15 23.03
C ALA A 11 -0.82 -22.80 21.68
N PRO A 12 -0.40 -23.79 20.88
CA PRO A 12 0.24 -23.55 19.59
C PRO A 12 -0.74 -22.85 18.63
N VAL A 13 -0.42 -21.62 18.26
CA VAL A 13 -1.16 -20.87 17.24
C VAL A 13 -0.91 -21.49 15.86
N PRO A 14 -1.95 -21.91 15.13
CA PRO A 14 -1.79 -22.50 13.81
C PRO A 14 -1.14 -21.52 12.85
N HIS A 15 -0.24 -22.03 12.01
CA HIS A 15 0.53 -21.22 11.06
C HIS A 15 -0.38 -20.30 10.22
N PRO A 16 -0.12 -18.99 10.15
CA PRO A 16 -1.05 -18.00 9.59
C PRO A 16 -1.43 -18.27 8.13
N LEU A 17 -0.52 -18.86 7.34
CA LEU A 17 -0.80 -19.30 5.96
C LEU A 17 -1.84 -20.44 5.83
N ARG A 18 -2.23 -21.11 6.92
CA ARG A 18 -3.28 -22.14 6.89
C ARG A 18 -4.68 -21.51 6.85
N THR A 19 -4.82 -20.27 7.31
CA THR A 19 -6.09 -19.54 7.30
C THR A 19 -6.36 -18.96 5.91
N ARG A 20 -7.49 -19.35 5.29
CA ARG A 20 -7.88 -18.90 3.94
C ARG A 20 -7.90 -17.36 3.82
N SER A 21 -8.44 -16.67 4.83
CA SER A 21 -8.49 -15.21 4.86
C SER A 21 -7.11 -14.57 4.84
N PHE A 22 -6.14 -15.14 5.57
CA PHE A 22 -4.77 -14.65 5.58
C PHE A 22 -4.07 -14.91 4.24
N ARG A 23 -4.30 -16.07 3.61
CA ARG A 23 -3.75 -16.31 2.26
C ARG A 23 -4.26 -15.31 1.23
N LEU A 24 -5.56 -15.04 1.22
CA LEU A 24 -6.15 -14.07 0.28
C LEU A 24 -5.60 -12.66 0.50
N LEU A 25 -5.49 -12.24 1.77
CA LEU A 25 -4.85 -10.97 2.12
C LEU A 25 -3.38 -10.96 1.68
N PHE A 26 -2.63 -12.01 1.99
CA PHE A 26 -1.21 -12.13 1.67
C PHE A 26 -0.97 -12.05 0.16
N THR A 27 -1.72 -12.81 -0.63
CA THR A 27 -1.56 -12.80 -2.10
C THR A 27 -2.00 -11.47 -2.70
N GLY A 28 -3.13 -10.90 -2.23
CA GLY A 28 -3.59 -9.59 -2.70
C GLY A 28 -2.63 -8.46 -2.35
N ARG A 29 -2.04 -8.51 -1.14
CA ARG A 29 -1.06 -7.53 -0.69
C ARG A 29 0.28 -7.70 -1.38
N ALA A 30 0.76 -8.92 -1.57
CA ALA A 30 1.98 -9.21 -2.31
C ALA A 30 1.86 -8.71 -3.77
N LEU A 31 0.74 -9.00 -4.43
CA LEU A 31 0.51 -8.54 -5.80
C LEU A 31 0.39 -7.01 -5.88
N SER A 32 -0.29 -6.40 -4.90
CA SER A 32 -0.38 -4.94 -4.79
C SER A 32 0.98 -4.27 -4.63
N LEU A 33 1.84 -4.82 -3.78
CA LEU A 33 3.19 -4.30 -3.56
C LEU A 33 4.06 -4.46 -4.81
N LEU A 34 3.89 -5.56 -5.53
CA LEU A 34 4.59 -5.80 -6.79
C LEU A 34 4.19 -4.76 -7.84
N GLY A 35 2.89 -4.48 -7.98
CA GLY A 35 2.38 -3.44 -8.86
C GLY A 35 2.86 -2.04 -8.46
N ASP A 36 2.83 -1.71 -7.17
CA ASP A 36 3.32 -0.42 -6.66
C ASP A 36 4.82 -0.24 -6.89
N ALA A 37 5.61 -1.32 -6.88
CA ALA A 37 7.04 -1.26 -7.17
C ALA A 37 7.32 -1.03 -8.67
N ALA A 38 6.42 -1.46 -9.56
CA ALA A 38 6.56 -1.29 -11.00
C ALA A 38 6.25 0.14 -11.48
N ILE A 39 5.31 0.84 -10.82
CA ILE A 39 4.88 2.19 -11.23
C ILE A 39 6.05 3.19 -11.28
N PRO A 40 6.91 3.35 -10.26
CA PRO A 40 8.04 4.27 -10.32
C PRO A 40 9.02 3.94 -11.44
N ALA A 41 9.24 2.65 -11.73
CA ALA A 41 10.13 2.21 -12.79
C ALA A 41 9.57 2.54 -14.18
N ALA A 42 8.28 2.29 -14.41
CA ALA A 42 7.60 2.64 -15.65
C ALA A 42 7.55 4.17 -15.86
N LEU A 43 7.25 4.92 -14.80
CA LEU A 43 7.22 6.39 -14.82
C LEU A 43 8.62 6.96 -15.07
N ALA A 44 9.66 6.32 -14.53
CA ALA A 44 11.05 6.69 -14.78
C ALA A 44 11.47 6.56 -16.24
N LEU A 45 11.16 5.42 -16.86
CA LEU A 45 11.42 5.19 -18.27
C LEU A 45 10.60 6.15 -19.15
N ALA A 46 9.32 6.36 -18.84
CA ALA A 46 8.46 7.26 -19.61
C ALA A 46 8.94 8.73 -19.57
N VAL A 47 9.37 9.23 -18.42
CA VAL A 47 9.93 10.60 -18.32
C VAL A 47 11.27 10.69 -19.04
N LEU A 48 12.11 9.67 -18.94
CA LEU A 48 13.39 9.67 -19.64
C LEU A 48 13.20 9.65 -21.16
N GLU A 49 12.26 8.86 -21.68
CA GLU A 49 11.91 8.83 -23.11
C GLU A 49 11.26 10.14 -23.58
N ALA A 50 10.36 10.73 -22.78
CA ALA A 50 9.62 11.94 -23.17
C ALA A 50 10.46 13.22 -23.09
N THR A 51 11.38 13.32 -22.11
CA THR A 51 12.15 14.55 -21.84
C THR A 51 13.64 14.44 -22.15
N GLY A 52 14.20 13.22 -22.27
CA GLY A 52 15.64 12.99 -22.45
C GLY A 52 16.51 13.41 -21.25
N SER A 53 15.91 13.86 -20.14
CA SER A 53 16.61 14.49 -19.02
C SER A 53 16.37 13.74 -17.70
N THR A 54 17.44 13.19 -17.14
CA THR A 54 17.46 12.52 -15.82
C THR A 54 17.14 13.47 -14.66
N ALA A 55 17.35 14.78 -14.81
CA ALA A 55 17.04 15.78 -13.78
C ALA A 55 15.52 15.98 -13.60
N ALA A 56 14.75 15.97 -14.70
CA ALA A 56 13.29 16.06 -14.65
C ALA A 56 12.67 14.85 -13.96
N LEU A 57 13.21 13.66 -14.21
CA LEU A 57 12.83 12.44 -13.52
C LEU A 57 13.08 12.53 -12.00
N ALA A 58 14.27 12.97 -11.58
CA ALA A 58 14.60 13.12 -10.17
C ALA A 58 13.65 14.09 -9.45
N LEU A 59 13.25 15.18 -10.12
CA LEU A 59 12.26 16.13 -9.60
C LEU A 59 10.89 15.49 -9.42
N VAL A 60 10.38 14.77 -10.42
CA VAL A 60 9.07 14.09 -10.35
C VAL A 60 9.04 13.06 -9.23
N LEU A 61 10.07 12.23 -9.10
CA LEU A 61 10.21 11.25 -8.02
C LEU A 61 10.32 11.94 -6.64
N GLY A 62 11.05 13.05 -6.56
CA GLY A 62 11.15 13.87 -5.35
C GLY A 62 9.81 14.45 -4.92
N CYS A 63 9.04 15.00 -5.86
CA CYS A 63 7.70 15.52 -5.59
C CYS A 63 6.73 14.43 -5.11
N ALA A 64 6.86 13.19 -5.60
CA ALA A 64 6.04 12.06 -5.13
C ALA A 64 6.31 11.67 -3.66
N MET A 65 7.48 12.02 -3.11
CA MET A 65 7.80 11.75 -1.69
C MET A 65 7.11 12.73 -0.73
N VAL A 66 6.84 13.96 -1.16
CA VAL A 66 6.21 14.99 -0.33
C VAL A 66 4.86 14.54 0.25
N PRO A 67 3.86 14.12 -0.56
CA PRO A 67 2.58 13.67 -0.02
C PRO A 67 2.75 12.43 0.86
N LYS A 68 3.67 11.53 0.50
CA LYS A 68 3.95 10.31 1.28
C LYS A 68 4.45 10.66 2.68
N LEU A 69 5.41 11.57 2.78
CA LEU A 69 6.00 12.01 4.05
C LEU A 69 4.99 12.74 4.93
N LEU A 70 4.10 13.54 4.33
CA LEU A 70 3.05 14.27 5.03
C LEU A 70 1.92 13.36 5.52
N LEU A 71 1.48 12.41 4.69
CA LEU A 71 0.34 11.53 4.97
C LEU A 71 0.72 10.34 5.87
N LEU A 72 1.98 9.92 5.91
CA LEU A 72 2.43 8.80 6.74
C LEU A 72 2.15 8.96 8.25
N PRO A 73 2.49 10.08 8.91
CA PRO A 73 2.17 10.27 10.33
C PRO A 73 0.66 10.37 10.58
N LEU A 74 -0.10 10.98 9.66
CA LEU A 74 -1.58 11.01 9.72
C LEU A 74 -2.17 9.59 9.66
N GLY A 75 -1.66 8.76 8.74
CA GLY A 75 -2.07 7.36 8.61
C GLY A 75 -1.74 6.54 9.86
N GLY A 76 -0.61 6.80 10.51
CA GLY A 76 -0.23 6.17 11.78
C GLY A 76 -1.20 6.50 12.91
N VAL A 77 -1.54 7.79 13.10
CA VAL A 77 -2.49 8.22 14.14
C VAL A 77 -3.88 7.62 13.94
N VAL A 78 -4.33 7.51 12.68
CA VAL A 78 -5.62 6.88 12.36
C VAL A 78 -5.57 5.37 12.57
N GLY A 79 -4.46 4.72 12.20
CA GLY A 79 -4.24 3.29 12.42
C GLY A 79 -4.17 2.89 13.89
N ASP A 80 -3.65 3.76 14.74
CA ASP A 80 -3.54 3.51 16.19
C ASP A 80 -4.88 3.70 16.94
N ARG A 81 -5.82 4.45 16.35
CA ARG A 81 -7.10 4.82 16.99
C ARG A 81 -8.30 4.00 16.52
N LEU A 82 -8.21 3.35 15.37
CA LEU A 82 -9.30 2.61 14.76
C LEU A 82 -8.95 1.11 14.63
N ASP A 83 -9.96 0.27 14.47
CA ASP A 83 -9.75 -1.14 14.16
C ASP A 83 -8.90 -1.29 12.89
N ALA A 84 -7.71 -1.89 13.04
CA ALA A 84 -6.74 -2.06 11.95
C ALA A 84 -7.35 -2.78 10.72
N ARG A 85 -8.32 -3.68 10.94
CA ARG A 85 -9.05 -4.36 9.87
C ARG A 85 -9.91 -3.40 9.05
N THR A 86 -10.60 -2.48 9.70
CA THR A 86 -11.47 -1.50 9.05
C THR A 86 -10.62 -0.50 8.28
N VAL A 87 -9.53 0.00 8.87
CA VAL A 87 -8.59 0.90 8.21
C VAL A 87 -7.97 0.26 6.96
N ALA A 88 -7.53 -0.99 7.05
CA ALA A 88 -6.97 -1.69 5.90
C ALA A 88 -7.98 -1.83 4.76
N LEU A 89 -9.21 -2.27 5.06
CA LEU A 89 -10.28 -2.43 4.08
C LEU A 89 -10.68 -1.10 3.43
N THR A 90 -10.85 -0.03 4.20
CA THR A 90 -11.22 1.28 3.65
C THR A 90 -10.11 1.85 2.78
N THR A 91 -8.85 1.71 3.21
CA THR A 91 -7.71 2.24 2.44
C THR A 91 -7.52 1.46 1.14
N ASP A 92 -7.67 0.13 1.16
CA ASP A 92 -7.56 -0.70 -0.04
C ASP A 92 -8.73 -0.42 -1.02
N LEU A 93 -9.94 -0.17 -0.52
CA LEU A 93 -11.08 0.25 -1.36
C LEU A 93 -10.83 1.60 -2.03
N VAL A 94 -10.36 2.60 -1.27
CA VAL A 94 -10.01 3.92 -1.81
C VAL A 94 -8.90 3.80 -2.86
N ARG A 95 -7.86 3.01 -2.59
CA ARG A 95 -6.76 2.75 -3.53
C ARG A 95 -7.24 2.08 -4.81
N CYS A 96 -8.13 1.09 -4.70
CA CYS A 96 -8.70 0.42 -5.87
C CYS A 96 -9.50 1.43 -6.72
N ALA A 97 -10.32 2.27 -6.09
CA ALA A 97 -11.09 3.30 -6.77
C ALA A 97 -10.21 4.33 -7.49
N THR A 98 -9.15 4.84 -6.84
CA THR A 98 -8.24 5.81 -7.47
C THR A 98 -7.44 5.20 -8.62
N GLN A 99 -6.95 3.97 -8.47
CA GLN A 99 -6.26 3.27 -9.55
C GLN A 99 -7.19 2.99 -10.75
N LEU A 100 -8.44 2.59 -10.48
CA LEU A 100 -9.43 2.37 -11.53
C LEU A 100 -9.77 3.67 -12.27
N LEU A 101 -9.95 4.78 -11.53
CA LEU A 101 -10.21 6.09 -12.11
C LEU A 101 -9.07 6.54 -13.04
N VAL A 102 -7.83 6.44 -12.57
CA VAL A 102 -6.64 6.76 -13.39
C VAL A 102 -6.57 5.85 -14.61
N GLY A 103 -6.79 4.55 -14.46
CA GLY A 103 -6.82 3.60 -15.57
C GLY A 103 -7.89 3.93 -16.62
N VAL A 104 -9.10 4.31 -16.18
CA VAL A 104 -10.19 4.72 -17.08
C VAL A 104 -9.85 6.02 -17.81
N GLN A 105 -9.27 7.02 -17.12
CA GLN A 105 -8.83 8.27 -17.76
C GLN A 105 -7.77 8.03 -18.84
N LEU A 106 -6.82 7.13 -18.58
CA LEU A 106 -5.79 6.76 -19.55
C LEU A 106 -6.37 6.06 -20.78
N LEU A 107 -7.40 5.21 -20.61
CA LEU A 107 -8.10 4.55 -21.72
C LEU A 107 -8.99 5.52 -22.52
N GLY A 108 -9.52 6.57 -21.88
CA GLY A 108 -10.39 7.57 -22.50
C GLY A 108 -9.67 8.60 -23.39
N GLY A 109 -8.34 8.55 -23.49
CA GLY A 109 -7.55 9.42 -24.38
C GLY A 109 -7.57 10.92 -24.02
N SER A 110 -8.21 11.30 -22.91
CA SER A 110 -8.36 12.68 -22.46
C SER A 110 -7.74 12.82 -21.07
N PRO A 111 -6.43 13.10 -20.94
CA PRO A 111 -5.81 13.37 -19.65
C PRO A 111 -6.30 14.73 -19.12
N GLY A 112 -7.52 14.77 -18.60
CA GLY A 112 -8.11 15.91 -17.93
C GLY A 112 -7.78 15.85 -16.44
N LEU A 113 -6.77 16.62 -16.02
CA LEU A 113 -6.60 17.02 -14.62
C LEU A 113 -7.79 17.92 -14.25
N ALA A 114 -8.84 17.32 -13.66
CA ALA A 114 -9.92 18.04 -13.00
C ALA A 114 -9.79 17.87 -11.49
#